data_AF-A0A962DY54-F1
#
_entry.id   AF-A0A962DY54-F1
#
_cell.length_a   1.000
_cell.length_b   1.000
_cell.length_c   1.000
_cell.angle_alpha   90.00
_cell.angle_beta   90.00
_cell.angle_gamma   90.00
#
_symmetry.space_group_name_H-M   'P 1'
#
loop_
_entity.id
_entity.type
_entity.pdbx_description
1 polymer ?
#
loop_
_entity_poly.entity_id
_entity_poly.type
_entity_poly.pdbx_seq_one_letter_code
_entity_poly.pdbx_strand_id
1 'polypeptide(L)'
;MYASHTETAENINWKSMVRPFQTPDTKKSAWQVVNTFVPFFVLWIAMYFSLQVGYWLTLLLALPTAGLLVRIFIIQHDCGHGSFFKSRQANDRLGAVCGVFTLTPYYQWRKSHAVHHATAGNLARRDVHDVYTMTVREYNAAPLAAKIRYRLYRNPVTLFLILPLALF
;
A
#
# COMPACT_ATOMS: atom_id res chain seq x y z
N MET A 1 49.28 -5.00 9.02
CA MET A 1 49.21 -4.84 7.56
C MET A 1 47.90 -5.47 7.10
N TYR A 2 46.80 -4.71 7.09
CA TYR A 2 45.50 -5.20 6.61
C TYR A 2 45.40 -4.87 5.12
N ALA A 3 45.38 -5.90 4.28
CA ALA A 3 45.18 -5.74 2.85
C ALA A 3 43.72 -5.31 2.59
N SER A 4 43.55 -4.13 1.98
CA SER A 4 42.26 -3.62 1.53
C SER A 4 41.86 -4.34 0.24
N HIS A 5 40.99 -5.34 0.35
CA HIS A 5 40.23 -5.84 -0.79
C HIS A 5 39.08 -4.86 -1.08
N THR A 6 39.37 -3.75 -1.75
CA THR A 6 38.36 -2.98 -2.47
C THR A 6 38.26 -3.55 -3.87
N GLU A 7 37.47 -4.62 -4.04
CA GLU A 7 36.80 -4.85 -5.31
C GLU A 7 36.01 -3.58 -5.62
N THR A 8 36.37 -2.91 -6.71
CA THR A 8 35.61 -1.77 -7.21
C THR A 8 34.28 -2.32 -7.69
N ALA A 9 33.22 -2.16 -6.87
CA ALA A 9 31.87 -2.38 -7.33
C ALA A 9 31.71 -1.62 -8.65
N GLU A 10 31.43 -2.33 -9.74
CA GLU A 10 31.08 -1.71 -11.02
C GLU A 10 30.10 -0.57 -10.73
N ASN A 11 30.40 0.62 -11.24
CA ASN A 11 29.53 1.80 -11.10
C ASN A 11 28.27 1.55 -11.95
N ILE A 12 27.37 0.68 -11.47
CA ILE A 12 26.10 0.40 -12.10
C ILE A 12 25.35 1.73 -12.16
N ASN A 13 25.16 2.23 -13.38
CA ASN A 13 24.38 3.43 -13.62
C ASN A 13 22.88 3.13 -13.48
N TRP A 14 22.44 2.86 -12.24
CA TRP A 14 21.06 2.50 -11.93
C TRP A 14 20.07 3.56 -12.42
N LYS A 15 20.47 4.84 -12.48
CA LYS A 15 19.65 5.94 -12.98
C LYS A 15 19.25 5.75 -14.44
N SER A 16 20.18 5.33 -15.30
CA SER A 16 19.85 5.06 -16.71
C SER A 16 18.96 3.82 -16.84
N MET A 17 19.16 2.81 -15.99
CA MET A 17 18.37 1.59 -15.98
C MET A 17 16.90 1.82 -15.58
N VAL A 18 16.64 2.71 -14.61
CA VAL A 18 15.27 2.97 -14.15
C VAL A 18 14.52 4.02 -14.99
N ARG A 19 15.24 4.83 -15.78
CA ARG A 19 14.68 5.94 -16.56
C ARG A 19 13.49 5.55 -17.45
N PRO A 20 13.49 4.40 -18.17
CA PRO A 20 12.34 3.98 -18.99
C PRO A 20 11.06 3.71 -18.18
N PHE A 21 11.19 3.45 -16.88
CA PHE A 21 10.08 3.11 -15.98
C PHE A 21 9.55 4.31 -15.18
N GLN A 22 10.12 5.51 -15.39
CA GLN A 22 9.73 6.72 -14.65
C GLN A 22 8.49 7.42 -15.23
N THR A 23 8.05 7.04 -16.43
CA THR A 23 6.93 7.69 -17.11
C THR A 23 5.70 6.79 -17.21
N PRO A 24 4.49 7.33 -17.00
CA PRO A 24 3.25 6.55 -17.15
C PRO A 24 3.04 6.05 -18.59
N ASP A 25 2.60 4.80 -18.72
CA ASP A 25 2.16 4.17 -19.98
C ASP A 25 0.65 3.99 -19.97
N THR A 26 -0.06 4.87 -20.68
CA THR A 26 -1.53 4.91 -20.70
C THR A 26 -2.17 3.60 -21.15
N LYS A 27 -1.55 2.86 -22.09
CA LYS A 27 -2.09 1.59 -22.56
C LYS A 27 -2.01 0.53 -21.47
N LYS A 28 -0.88 0.44 -20.78
CA LYS A 28 -0.72 -0.46 -19.63
C LYS A 28 -1.66 -0.08 -18.49
N SER A 29 -1.78 1.20 -18.17
CA SER A 29 -2.67 1.68 -17.11
C SER A 29 -4.14 1.36 -17.40
N ALA A 30 -4.60 1.61 -18.64
CA ALA A 30 -5.96 1.23 -19.05
C ALA A 30 -6.20 -0.28 -18.96
N TRP A 31 -5.23 -1.09 -19.41
CA TRP A 31 -5.32 -2.55 -19.28
C TRP A 31 -5.37 -3.02 -17.82
N GLN A 32 -4.60 -2.39 -16.93
CA GLN A 32 -4.62 -2.68 -15.49
C GLN A 32 -5.97 -2.37 -14.86
N VAL A 33 -6.66 -1.30 -15.28
CA VAL A 33 -8.03 -1.01 -14.84
C VAL A 33 -8.97 -2.12 -15.30
N VAL A 34 -8.94 -2.48 -16.59
CA VAL A 34 -9.82 -3.51 -17.16
C VAL A 34 -9.60 -4.87 -16.50
N ASN A 35 -8.34 -5.34 -16.42
CA ASN A 35 -7.99 -6.64 -15.86
C ASN A 35 -8.05 -6.70 -14.32
N THR A 36 -8.50 -5.61 -13.67
CA THR A 36 -8.78 -5.57 -12.23
C THR A 36 -10.27 -5.46 -11.98
N PHE A 37 -10.94 -4.46 -12.55
CA PHE A 37 -12.36 -4.23 -12.31
C PHE A 37 -13.26 -5.28 -12.96
N VAL A 38 -12.95 -5.75 -14.17
CA VAL A 38 -13.79 -6.77 -14.82
C VAL A 38 -13.80 -8.08 -14.03
N PRO A 39 -12.64 -8.69 -13.67
CA PRO A 39 -12.66 -9.87 -12.81
C PRO A 39 -13.26 -9.61 -11.43
N PHE A 40 -13.08 -8.42 -10.87
CA PHE A 40 -13.65 -8.06 -9.57
C PHE A 40 -15.18 -8.10 -9.60
N PHE A 41 -15.81 -7.48 -10.58
CA PHE A 41 -17.27 -7.53 -10.73
C PHE A 41 -17.78 -8.93 -11.07
N VAL A 42 -17.07 -9.67 -11.92
CA VAL A 42 -17.43 -11.06 -12.24
C VAL A 42 -17.43 -11.92 -10.97
N LEU A 43 -16.37 -11.86 -10.17
CA LEU A 43 -16.28 -12.63 -8.93
C LEU A 43 -17.27 -12.13 -7.88
N TRP A 44 -17.49 -10.83 -7.77
CA TRP A 44 -18.45 -10.28 -6.82
C TRP A 44 -19.89 -10.72 -7.14
N ILE A 45 -20.27 -10.70 -8.43
CA ILE A 45 -21.56 -11.22 -8.89
C ILE A 45 -21.64 -12.74 -8.68
N ALA A 46 -20.55 -13.47 -8.97
CA ALA A 46 -20.50 -14.91 -8.73
C ALA A 46 -20.66 -15.26 -7.25
N MET A 47 -20.08 -14.47 -6.34
CA MET A 47 -20.26 -14.61 -4.89
C MET A 47 -21.72 -14.43 -4.47
N TYR A 48 -22.43 -13.47 -5.06
CA TYR A 48 -23.86 -13.27 -4.77
C TYR A 48 -24.68 -14.51 -5.16
N PHE A 49 -24.46 -15.06 -6.36
CA PHE A 49 -25.18 -16.25 -6.80
C PHE A 49 -24.72 -17.53 -6.08
N SER A 50 -23.46 -17.63 -5.65
CA SER A 50 -22.95 -18.79 -4.92
C SER A 50 -23.60 -18.98 -3.55
N LEU A 51 -24.26 -17.96 -3.00
CA LEU A 51 -25.05 -18.08 -1.77
C LEU A 51 -26.17 -19.12 -1.89
N GLN A 52 -26.67 -19.38 -3.11
CA GLN A 52 -27.68 -20.42 -3.38
C GLN A 52 -27.11 -21.84 -3.30
N VAL A 53 -25.79 -21.99 -3.48
CA VAL A 53 -25.08 -23.28 -3.42
C VAL A 53 -24.56 -23.54 -2.01
N GLY A 54 -23.99 -22.53 -1.37
CA GLY A 54 -23.53 -22.60 0.01
C GLY A 54 -22.46 -21.57 0.35
N TYR A 55 -22.33 -21.30 1.66
CA TYR A 55 -21.40 -20.29 2.17
C TYR A 55 -19.92 -20.62 1.90
N TRP A 56 -19.53 -21.90 1.88
CA TRP A 56 -18.15 -22.30 1.64
C TRP A 56 -17.62 -21.89 0.26
N LEU A 57 -18.46 -22.00 -0.78
CA LEU A 57 -18.08 -21.54 -2.12
C LEU A 57 -17.92 -20.01 -2.14
N THR A 58 -18.81 -19.29 -1.46
CA THR A 58 -18.73 -17.84 -1.32
C THR A 58 -17.43 -17.42 -0.61
N LEU A 59 -17.06 -18.11 0.48
CA LEU A 59 -15.81 -17.87 1.20
C LEU A 59 -14.57 -18.17 0.36
N LEU A 60 -14.62 -19.21 -0.47
CA LEU A 60 -13.53 -19.53 -1.40
C LEU A 60 -13.35 -18.44 -2.46
N LEU A 61 -14.45 -17.94 -3.04
CA LEU A 61 -14.43 -16.84 -4.01
C LEU A 61 -14.07 -15.49 -3.38
N ALA A 62 -14.29 -15.32 -2.07
CA ALA A 62 -13.92 -14.10 -1.36
C ALA A 62 -12.40 -13.85 -1.37
N LEU A 63 -11.58 -14.90 -1.35
CA LEU A 63 -10.11 -14.78 -1.35
C LEU A 63 -9.56 -14.08 -2.60
N PRO A 64 -9.81 -14.55 -3.84
CA PRO A 64 -9.36 -13.85 -5.05
C PRO A 64 -10.05 -12.48 -5.21
N THR A 65 -11.31 -12.34 -4.77
CA THR A 65 -12.03 -11.05 -4.81
C THR A 65 -11.37 -10.02 -3.90
N ALA A 66 -10.97 -10.41 -2.69
CA ALA A 66 -10.20 -9.56 -1.78
C ALA A 66 -8.85 -9.17 -2.36
N GLY A 67 -8.16 -10.10 -3.04
CA GLY A 67 -6.92 -9.79 -3.77
C GLY A 67 -7.11 -8.72 -4.86
N LEU A 68 -8.22 -8.77 -5.59
CA LEU A 68 -8.57 -7.74 -6.57
C LEU A 68 -8.93 -6.41 -5.91
N LEU A 69 -9.60 -6.43 -4.76
CA LEU A 69 -9.88 -5.22 -3.99
C LEU A 69 -8.60 -4.54 -3.50
N VAL A 70 -7.62 -5.31 -3.02
CA VAL A 70 -6.27 -4.80 -2.72
C VAL A 70 -5.63 -4.19 -3.98
N ARG A 71 -5.81 -4.82 -5.15
CA ARG A 71 -5.30 -4.28 -6.41
C ARG A 71 -6.00 -2.98 -6.83
N ILE A 72 -7.29 -2.82 -6.55
CA ILE A 72 -8.01 -1.54 -6.72
C ILE A 72 -7.38 -0.47 -5.82
N PHE A 73 -7.03 -0.80 -4.58
CA PHE A 73 -6.30 0.12 -3.69
C PHE A 73 -4.90 0.48 -4.21
N ILE A 74 -4.17 -0.47 -4.82
CA ILE A 74 -2.88 -0.18 -5.47
C ILE A 74 -3.06 0.82 -6.63
N ILE A 75 -4.08 0.65 -7.46
CA ILE A 75 -4.40 1.60 -8.55
C ILE A 75 -4.75 2.98 -7.97
N GLN A 76 -5.58 3.02 -6.92
CA GLN A 76 -5.90 4.26 -6.21
C GLN A 76 -4.65 4.97 -5.67
N HIS A 77 -3.73 4.19 -5.09
CA HIS A 77 -2.49 4.67 -4.54
C HIS A 77 -1.61 5.34 -5.61
N ASP A 78 -1.42 4.68 -6.75
CA ASP A 78 -0.64 5.20 -7.86
C ASP A 78 -1.30 6.43 -8.49
N CYS A 79 -2.64 6.47 -8.53
CA CYS A 79 -3.39 7.67 -8.88
C CYS A 79 -3.12 8.80 -7.88
N GLY A 80 -3.03 8.51 -6.58
CA GLY A 80 -2.69 9.49 -5.53
C GLY A 80 -1.33 10.15 -5.74
N HIS A 81 -0.34 9.36 -6.18
CA HIS A 81 0.97 9.84 -6.61
C HIS A 81 0.95 10.60 -7.94
N GLY A 82 -0.09 10.39 -8.76
CA GLY A 82 -0.20 10.94 -10.10
C GLY A 82 0.67 10.21 -11.13
N SER A 83 1.14 9.00 -10.80
CA SER A 83 2.01 8.19 -11.65
C SER A 83 1.23 7.19 -12.53
N PHE A 84 -0.05 6.97 -12.28
CA PHE A 84 -0.83 5.98 -13.00
C PHE A 84 -1.17 6.43 -14.44
N PHE A 85 -1.61 7.67 -14.63
CA PHE A 85 -1.78 8.30 -15.94
C PHE A 85 -0.94 9.56 -16.11
N LYS A 86 -0.72 9.98 -17.35
CA LYS A 86 -0.07 11.26 -17.66
C LYS A 86 -0.89 12.48 -17.21
N SER A 87 -2.22 12.36 -17.18
CA SER A 87 -3.13 13.45 -16.79
C SER A 87 -3.45 13.38 -15.30
N ARG A 88 -3.16 14.46 -14.56
CA ARG A 88 -3.52 14.56 -13.14
C ARG A 88 -5.02 14.44 -12.91
N GLN A 89 -5.84 15.04 -13.78
CA GLN A 89 -7.30 14.94 -13.67
C GLN A 89 -7.81 13.52 -13.89
N ALA A 90 -7.20 12.76 -14.81
CA ALA A 90 -7.54 11.36 -15.03
C ALA A 90 -7.21 10.50 -13.79
N ASN A 91 -6.05 10.72 -13.19
CA ASN A 91 -5.67 10.09 -11.92
C ASN A 91 -6.67 10.43 -10.80
N ASP A 92 -7.01 11.71 -10.63
CA ASP A 92 -7.90 12.13 -9.53
C ASP A 92 -9.31 11.55 -9.67
N ARG A 93 -9.85 11.48 -10.90
CA ARG A 93 -11.15 10.86 -11.17
C ARG A 93 -11.12 9.35 -10.92
N LEU A 94 -10.13 8.64 -11.47
CA LEU A 94 -10.03 7.20 -11.27
C LEU A 94 -9.80 6.86 -9.79
N GLY A 95 -8.90 7.58 -9.13
CA GLY A 95 -8.62 7.43 -7.71
C GLY A 95 -9.86 7.65 -6.84
N ALA A 96 -10.69 8.64 -7.16
CA ALA A 96 -11.96 8.85 -6.48
C ALA A 96 -12.94 7.68 -6.68
N VAL A 97 -13.03 7.14 -7.90
CA VAL A 97 -13.84 5.94 -8.19
C VAL A 97 -13.33 4.74 -7.41
N CYS A 98 -12.03 4.45 -7.44
CA CYS A 98 -11.42 3.38 -6.64
C CYS A 98 -11.70 3.57 -5.14
N GLY A 99 -11.66 4.81 -4.65
CA GLY A 99 -11.96 5.18 -3.26
C GLY A 99 -13.34 4.76 -2.78
N VAL A 100 -14.33 4.72 -3.67
CA VAL A 100 -15.68 4.22 -3.33
C VAL A 100 -15.64 2.72 -3.03
N PHE A 101 -14.92 1.93 -3.82
CA PHE A 101 -14.84 0.48 -3.63
C PHE A 101 -13.97 0.08 -2.44
N THR A 102 -12.89 0.83 -2.21
CA THR A 102 -11.97 0.60 -1.08
C THR A 102 -12.47 1.22 0.22
N LEU A 103 -13.64 1.86 0.21
CA LEU A 103 -14.20 2.60 1.34
C LEU A 103 -13.21 3.63 1.92
N THR A 104 -12.38 4.21 1.05
CA THR A 104 -11.29 5.11 1.41
C THR A 104 -11.51 6.47 0.74
N PRO A 105 -11.81 7.55 1.50
CA PRO A 105 -12.02 8.88 0.94
C PRO A 105 -10.78 9.41 0.20
N TYR A 106 -10.78 9.29 -1.12
CA TYR A 106 -9.58 9.45 -1.96
C TYR A 106 -8.82 10.76 -1.73
N TYR A 107 -9.50 11.91 -1.71
CA TYR A 107 -8.80 13.20 -1.60
C TYR A 107 -8.15 13.41 -0.23
N GLN A 108 -8.84 12.98 0.84
CA GLN A 108 -8.29 13.03 2.19
C GLN A 108 -7.12 12.05 2.33
N TRP A 109 -7.30 10.81 1.86
CA TRP A 109 -6.27 9.79 1.86
C TRP A 109 -5.05 10.22 1.04
N ARG A 110 -5.24 10.77 -0.17
CA ARG A 110 -4.14 11.28 -1.02
C ARG A 110 -3.32 12.34 -0.31
N LYS A 111 -3.97 13.28 0.39
CA LYS A 111 -3.29 14.33 1.16
C LYS A 111 -2.49 13.73 2.31
N SER A 112 -3.10 12.86 3.09
CA SER A 112 -2.46 12.27 4.27
C SER A 112 -1.33 11.30 3.89
N HIS A 113 -1.50 10.57 2.79
CA HIS A 113 -0.50 9.70 2.18
C HIS A 113 0.71 10.48 1.65
N ALA A 114 0.49 11.64 1.03
CA ALA A 114 1.59 12.50 0.59
C ALA A 114 2.41 13.03 1.78
N VAL A 115 1.76 13.35 2.91
CA VAL A 115 2.45 13.71 4.16
C VAL A 115 3.26 12.52 4.67
N HIS A 116 2.65 11.33 4.75
CA HIS A 116 3.32 10.10 5.14
C HIS A 116 4.59 9.87 4.31
N HIS A 117 4.54 9.95 2.98
CA HIS A 117 5.74 9.78 2.16
C HIS A 117 6.81 10.86 2.36
N ALA A 118 6.41 12.08 2.71
CA ALA A 118 7.34 13.18 2.99
C ALA A 118 8.01 13.06 4.38
N THR A 119 7.37 12.36 5.33
CA THR A 119 7.84 12.25 6.72
C THR A 119 8.22 10.84 7.14
N ALA A 120 7.93 9.81 6.36
CA ALA A 120 8.20 8.41 6.70
C ALA A 120 9.68 8.20 7.04
N GLY A 121 9.94 7.62 8.21
CA GLY A 121 11.30 7.39 8.72
C GLY A 121 11.98 8.64 9.28
N ASN A 122 11.35 9.81 9.21
CA ASN A 122 11.83 11.02 9.88
C ASN A 122 11.37 11.03 11.33
N LEU A 123 12.25 10.60 12.23
CA LEU A 123 11.96 10.52 13.67
C LEU A 123 11.66 11.88 14.34
N ALA A 124 11.95 13.01 13.67
CA ALA A 124 11.56 14.33 14.15
C ALA A 124 10.11 14.73 13.75
N ARG A 125 9.47 14.00 12.83
CA ARG A 125 8.13 14.26 12.30
C ARG A 125 7.30 12.97 12.24
N ARG A 126 6.95 12.44 13.42
CA ARG A 126 6.18 11.18 13.58
C ARG A 126 4.66 11.42 13.69
N ASP A 127 4.12 12.29 12.84
CA ASP A 127 2.76 12.81 12.96
C ASP A 127 1.71 11.95 12.24
N VAL A 128 1.40 12.27 10.98
CA VAL A 128 0.21 11.76 10.29
C VAL A 128 0.51 10.44 9.61
N HIS A 129 -0.19 9.37 10.02
CA HIS A 129 -0.07 8.01 9.48
C HIS A 129 1.35 7.42 9.46
N ASP A 130 2.25 7.88 10.34
CA ASP A 130 3.54 7.23 10.54
C ASP A 130 3.40 6.01 11.45
N VAL A 131 4.26 5.01 11.25
CA VAL A 131 4.32 3.87 12.15
C VAL A 131 5.20 4.27 13.32
N TYR A 132 4.58 4.48 14.48
CA TYR A 132 5.28 4.99 15.65
C TYR A 132 6.54 4.16 15.96
N THR A 133 7.70 4.82 15.88
CA THR A 133 9.00 4.18 16.02
C THR A 133 9.84 4.94 17.06
N MET A 134 10.19 4.23 18.14
CA MET A 134 11.10 4.74 19.17
C MET A 134 12.55 4.63 18.69
N THR A 135 13.35 5.63 19.02
CA THR A 135 14.82 5.53 19.01
C THR A 135 15.28 4.56 20.09
N VAL A 136 16.50 4.05 19.95
CA VAL A 136 17.13 3.21 20.99
C VAL A 136 17.18 3.95 22.34
N ARG A 137 17.47 5.25 22.32
CA ARG A 137 17.52 6.09 23.54
C ARG A 137 16.15 6.19 24.21
N GLU A 138 15.10 6.52 23.45
CA GLU A 138 13.73 6.60 23.96
C GLU A 138 13.28 5.25 24.51
N TYR A 139 13.54 4.15 23.79
CA TYR A 139 13.18 2.82 24.25
C TYR A 139 13.91 2.48 25.56
N ASN A 140 15.22 2.72 25.67
CA ASN A 140 15.98 2.40 26.88
C ASN A 140 15.49 3.20 28.11
N ALA A 141 15.18 4.48 27.92
CA ALA A 141 14.65 5.36 28.97
C ALA A 141 13.18 5.08 29.33
N ALA A 142 12.43 4.33 28.51
CA ALA A 142 11.02 4.06 28.73
C ALA A 142 10.77 3.07 29.90
N PRO A 143 9.67 3.24 30.66
CA PRO A 143 9.25 2.27 31.66
C PRO A 143 8.87 0.93 31.02
N LEU A 144 8.93 -0.17 31.78
CA LEU A 144 8.69 -1.53 31.29
C LEU A 144 7.34 -1.67 30.57
N ALA A 145 6.27 -1.06 31.10
CA ALA A 145 4.96 -1.08 30.47
C ALA A 145 4.95 -0.44 29.08
N ALA A 146 5.69 0.67 28.88
CA ALA A 146 5.81 1.32 27.57
C ALA A 146 6.62 0.45 26.60
N LYS A 147 7.69 -0.20 27.07
CA LYS A 147 8.47 -1.17 26.28
C LYS A 147 7.60 -2.35 25.81
N ILE A 148 6.79 -2.92 26.70
CA ILE A 148 5.87 -4.03 26.37
C ILE A 148 4.84 -3.57 25.33
N ARG A 149 4.16 -2.44 25.56
CA ARG A 149 3.20 -1.89 24.59
C ARG A 149 3.84 -1.63 23.23
N TYR A 150 5.03 -1.06 23.20
CA TYR A 150 5.76 -0.82 21.96
C TYR A 150 6.08 -2.14 21.23
N ARG A 151 6.52 -3.18 21.95
CA ARG A 151 6.79 -4.50 21.35
C ARG A 151 5.52 -5.18 20.83
N LEU A 152 4.39 -5.03 21.52
CA LEU A 152 3.10 -5.53 21.04
C LEU A 152 2.67 -4.77 19.79
N TYR A 153 2.67 -3.42 19.83
CA TYR A 153 2.36 -2.59 18.67
C TYR A 153 3.25 -2.90 17.46
N ARG A 154 4.55 -3.14 17.67
CA ARG A 154 5.53 -3.45 16.61
C ARG A 154 5.64 -4.94 16.28
N ASN A 155 4.80 -5.80 16.86
CA ASN A 155 4.78 -7.22 16.54
C ASN A 155 4.12 -7.44 15.16
N PRO A 156 4.71 -8.26 14.25
CA PRO A 156 4.12 -8.54 12.94
C PRO A 156 2.68 -9.08 13.00
N VAL A 157 2.36 -9.95 13.97
CA VAL A 157 0.99 -10.45 14.17
C VAL A 157 0.05 -9.30 14.48
N THR A 158 0.47 -8.37 15.34
CA THR A 158 -0.35 -7.20 15.67
C THR A 158 -0.50 -6.26 14.49
N LEU A 159 0.58 -5.90 13.79
CA LEU A 159 0.54 -4.95 12.67
C LEU A 159 -0.22 -5.48 11.46
N PHE A 160 -0.13 -6.78 11.16
CA PHE A 160 -0.68 -7.35 9.92
C PHE A 160 -1.97 -8.14 10.11
N LEU A 161 -2.32 -8.57 11.33
CA LEU A 161 -3.56 -9.32 11.58
C LEU A 161 -4.52 -8.57 12.51
N ILE A 162 -4.04 -8.07 13.65
CA ILE A 162 -4.95 -7.49 14.66
C ILE A 162 -5.33 -6.05 14.32
N LEU A 163 -4.35 -5.20 14.02
CA LEU A 163 -4.55 -3.77 13.80
C LEU A 163 -5.42 -3.47 12.57
N PRO A 164 -5.27 -4.17 11.42
CA PRO A 164 -6.16 -3.98 10.29
C PRO A 164 -7.63 -4.27 10.63
N LEU A 165 -7.91 -5.33 11.40
CA LEU A 165 -9.28 -5.67 11.81
C LEU A 165 -9.91 -4.66 12.79
N ALA A 166 -9.09 -3.83 13.44
CA ALA A 166 -9.57 -2.81 14.37
C ALA A 166 -9.75 -1.43 13.70
N LEU A 167 -9.10 -1.20 12.56
CA LEU A 167 -9.11 0.07 11.84
C LEU A 167 -10.05 0.05 10.62
N PHE A 168 -10.42 -1.14 10.13
CA PHE A 168 -11.28 -1.39 8.96
C PHE A 168 -12.39 -2.37 9.34
#